data_AF-A0A8S3I2P0-F1
#
_entry.id   AF-A0A8S3I2P0-F1
#
_cell.length_a   1.000
_cell.length_b   1.000
_cell.length_c   1.000
_cell.angle_alpha   90.00
_cell.angle_beta   90.00
_cell.angle_gamma   90.00
#
_symmetry.space_group_name_H-M   'P 1'
#
loop_
_entity.id
_entity.type
_entity.pdbx_description
1 polymer ?
#
loop_
_entity_poly.entity_id
_entity_poly.type
_entity_poly.pdbx_seq_one_letter_code
_entity_poly.pdbx_strand_id
1 'polypeptide(L)'
;YGDSDLEADVNTLPNLSDFIPNDVLQLLYQSREWKLQTTINELIHTERTHLKGLKIMKKCFREPMERFPGMSPVELDCIFRNLDQLIDLHTQFKYALRQHREEAKDHVVRHIGDLILRFLDGDKGEQFARACAYFIEDQSQALKLIKKKEQSADFAALMRVCEANTLCRRLTLKDYLPSVMTRFTKLKMLFEAMKKFVSDDEIES
;
A
#
# COMPACT_ATOMS: atom_id res chain seq x y z
N TYR A 1 9.37 -11.71 -17.15
CA TYR A 1 9.79 -10.49 -16.44
C TYR A 1 9.27 -10.58 -15.01
N GLY A 2 10.14 -10.84 -14.05
CA GLY A 2 9.75 -10.94 -12.64
C GLY A 2 9.35 -9.58 -12.09
N ASP A 3 8.26 -9.54 -11.33
CA ASP A 3 7.84 -8.32 -10.62
C ASP A 3 8.79 -8.08 -9.45
N SER A 4 9.81 -7.22 -9.66
CA SER A 4 10.84 -6.90 -8.66
C SER A 4 10.24 -6.36 -7.35
N ASP A 5 9.00 -5.87 -7.38
CA ASP A 5 8.29 -5.43 -6.17
C ASP A 5 7.92 -6.60 -5.24
N LEU A 6 7.74 -7.81 -5.77
CA LEU A 6 7.39 -9.00 -4.97
C LEU A 6 8.60 -9.59 -4.23
N GLU A 7 9.82 -9.41 -4.73
CA GLU A 7 11.02 -10.00 -4.14
C GLU A 7 11.75 -9.06 -3.19
N ALA A 8 11.54 -7.75 -3.31
CA ALA A 8 12.22 -6.78 -2.46
C ALA A 8 11.92 -6.96 -0.96
N ASP A 9 12.97 -6.86 -0.14
CA ASP A 9 12.79 -6.76 1.30
C ASP A 9 12.13 -5.44 1.66
N VAL A 10 11.06 -5.52 2.43
CA VAL A 10 10.24 -4.40 2.91
C VAL A 10 9.96 -4.54 4.40
N ASN A 11 10.65 -5.45 5.08
CA ASN A 11 10.48 -5.67 6.52
C ASN A 11 11.22 -4.62 7.36
N THR A 12 12.17 -3.91 6.77
CA THR A 12 12.94 -2.86 7.45
C THR A 12 12.68 -1.53 6.75
N LEU A 13 12.20 -0.55 7.53
CA LEU A 13 12.13 0.83 7.10
C LEU A 13 13.57 1.29 6.80
N PRO A 14 13.91 1.69 5.56
CA PRO A 14 15.25 2.12 5.24
C PRO A 14 15.58 3.40 6.01
N ASN A 15 16.83 3.57 6.40
CA ASN A 15 17.26 4.76 7.11
C ASN A 15 17.31 5.95 6.13
N LEU A 16 17.11 7.17 6.62
CA LEU A 16 17.31 8.35 5.79
C LEU A 16 18.75 8.46 5.28
N SER A 17 19.73 7.91 6.01
CA SER A 17 21.13 7.79 5.54
C SER A 17 21.31 6.94 4.30
N ASP A 18 20.31 6.13 3.92
CA ASP A 18 20.35 5.35 2.69
C ASP A 18 20.05 6.22 1.46
N PHE A 19 19.52 7.43 1.65
CA PHE A 19 19.06 8.32 0.58
C PHE A 19 19.64 9.75 0.66
N ILE A 20 20.03 10.18 1.86
CA ILE A 20 20.52 11.54 2.13
C ILE A 20 21.97 11.45 2.59
N PRO A 21 22.90 12.18 1.96
CA PRO A 21 24.30 12.27 2.38
C PRO A 21 24.45 12.70 3.86
N ASN A 22 25.48 12.18 4.54
CA ASN A 22 25.67 12.39 5.98
C ASN A 22 25.87 13.87 6.37
N ASP A 23 26.51 14.66 5.52
CA ASP A 23 26.68 16.10 5.70
C ASP A 23 25.34 16.83 5.68
N VAL A 24 24.45 16.48 4.75
CA VAL A 24 23.08 17.01 4.69
C VAL A 24 22.27 16.54 5.90
N LEU A 25 22.38 15.27 6.30
CA LEU A 25 21.72 14.73 7.48
C LEU A 25 22.09 15.48 8.77
N GLN A 26 23.37 15.78 8.95
CA GLN A 26 23.85 16.51 10.13
C GLN A 26 23.26 17.93 10.19
N LEU A 27 23.13 18.60 9.04
CA LEU A 27 22.51 19.92 8.96
C LEU A 27 21.01 19.90 9.29
N LEU A 28 20.33 18.80 8.98
CA LEU A 28 18.89 18.66 9.22
C LEU A 28 18.55 18.09 10.59
N TYR A 29 19.48 17.42 11.27
CA TYR A 29 19.20 16.59 12.44
C TYR A 29 18.29 17.28 13.49
N GLN A 30 17.20 16.59 13.84
CA GLN A 30 16.16 17.06 14.79
C GLN A 30 15.37 18.33 14.40
N SER A 31 15.61 18.91 13.23
CA SER A 31 14.81 20.01 12.69
C SER A 31 13.39 19.57 12.30
N ARG A 32 12.52 20.54 11.96
CA ARG A 32 11.22 20.26 11.35
C ARG A 32 11.38 19.49 10.03
N GLU A 33 12.35 19.88 9.22
CA GLU A 33 12.69 19.24 7.95
C GLU A 33 13.08 17.77 8.15
N TRP A 34 13.87 17.45 9.17
CA TRP A 34 14.21 16.06 9.49
C TRP A 34 12.98 15.20 9.78
N LYS A 35 12.02 15.75 10.54
CA LYS A 35 10.76 15.06 10.83
C LYS A 35 9.93 14.88 9.56
N LEU A 36 9.87 15.90 8.71
CA LEU A 36 9.18 15.83 7.41
C LEU A 36 9.80 14.73 6.52
N GLN A 37 11.12 14.73 6.33
CA GLN A 37 11.82 13.70 5.55
C GLN A 37 11.59 12.30 6.11
N THR A 38 11.57 12.15 7.44
CA THR A 38 11.30 10.87 8.10
C THR A 38 9.88 10.39 7.79
N THR A 39 8.88 11.27 7.89
CA THR A 39 7.49 10.94 7.57
C THR A 39 7.29 10.63 6.08
N ILE A 40 7.96 11.35 5.18
CA ILE A 40 7.94 11.06 3.72
C ILE A 40 8.57 9.69 3.44
N ASN A 41 9.67 9.36 4.11
CA ASN A 41 10.32 8.06 3.97
C ASN A 41 9.42 6.92 4.46
N GLU A 42 8.74 7.12 5.59
CA GLU A 42 7.72 6.19 6.07
C GLU A 42 6.57 6.04 5.08
N LEU A 43 6.06 7.13 4.49
CA LEU A 43 5.02 7.08 3.47
C LEU A 43 5.44 6.22 2.28
N ILE A 44 6.61 6.49 1.69
CA ILE A 44 7.14 5.77 0.52
C ILE A 44 7.31 4.29 0.83
N HIS A 45 7.94 3.98 1.97
CA HIS A 45 8.21 2.60 2.36
C HIS A 45 6.91 1.84 2.64
N THR A 46 6.01 2.41 3.44
CA THR A 46 4.75 1.75 3.78
C THR A 46 3.81 1.62 2.59
N GLU A 47 3.90 2.52 1.60
CA GLU A 47 3.16 2.42 0.34
C GLU A 47 3.66 1.24 -0.51
N ARG A 48 4.98 1.07 -0.61
CA ARG A 48 5.59 -0.09 -1.25
C ARG A 48 5.15 -1.39 -0.59
N THR A 49 5.15 -1.44 0.75
CA THR A 49 4.70 -2.62 1.52
C THR A 49 3.22 -2.91 1.28
N HIS A 50 2.38 -1.87 1.23
CA HIS A 50 0.96 -2.02 0.96
C HIS A 50 0.69 -2.58 -0.44
N LEU A 51 1.29 -1.97 -1.48
CA LEU A 51 1.16 -2.43 -2.86
C LEU A 51 1.64 -3.88 -3.01
N LYS A 52 2.74 -4.25 -2.35
CA LYS A 52 3.22 -5.63 -2.32
C LYS A 52 2.17 -6.57 -1.73
N GLY A 53 1.52 -6.19 -0.63
CA GLY A 53 0.42 -6.95 -0.04
C GLY A 53 -0.75 -7.17 -1.01
N LEU A 54 -1.17 -6.14 -1.74
CA LEU A 54 -2.21 -6.25 -2.77
C LEU A 54 -1.80 -7.21 -3.91
N LYS A 55 -0.55 -7.11 -4.38
CA LYS A 55 -0.02 -8.00 -5.42
C LYS A 55 0.09 -9.46 -4.95
N ILE A 56 0.47 -9.69 -3.69
CA ILE A 56 0.45 -11.03 -3.07
C ILE A 56 -0.98 -11.55 -2.99
N MET A 57 -1.92 -10.72 -2.57
CA MET A 57 -3.34 -11.07 -2.52
C MET A 57 -3.86 -11.54 -3.88
N LYS A 58 -3.51 -10.83 -4.96
CA LYS A 58 -3.83 -11.23 -6.33
C LYS A 58 -3.17 -12.55 -6.73
N LYS A 59 -1.84 -12.61 -6.65
CA LYS A 59 -1.04 -13.73 -7.18
C LYS A 59 -1.18 -15.03 -6.38
N CYS A 60 -1.20 -14.92 -5.05
CA CYS A 60 -1.15 -16.07 -4.15
C CYS A 60 -2.53 -16.54 -3.69
N PHE A 61 -3.58 -15.72 -3.83
CA PHE A 61 -4.93 -16.09 -3.40
C PHE A 61 -5.95 -16.00 -4.53
N ARG A 62 -6.12 -14.84 -5.17
CA ARG A 62 -7.14 -14.68 -6.22
C ARG A 62 -6.90 -15.61 -7.41
N GLU A 63 -5.70 -15.64 -7.99
CA GLU A 63 -5.41 -16.47 -9.16
C GLU A 63 -5.55 -17.99 -8.90
N PRO A 64 -5.07 -18.54 -7.76
CA PRO A 64 -5.36 -19.93 -7.41
C PRO A 64 -6.86 -20.21 -7.20
N MET A 65 -7.59 -19.29 -6.55
CA MET A 65 -9.03 -19.43 -6.34
C MET A 65 -9.83 -19.37 -7.65
N GLU A 66 -9.40 -18.56 -8.61
CA GLU A 66 -10.02 -18.47 -9.93
C GLU A 66 -9.92 -19.80 -10.72
N ARG A 67 -8.86 -20.56 -10.50
CA ARG A 67 -8.64 -21.88 -11.11
C ARG A 67 -9.28 -23.01 -10.30
N PHE A 68 -9.82 -22.72 -9.11
CA PHE A 68 -10.41 -23.73 -8.24
C PHE A 68 -11.84 -24.05 -8.69
N PRO A 69 -12.18 -25.31 -9.05
CA PRO A 69 -13.50 -25.66 -9.58
C PRO A 69 -14.68 -25.32 -8.66
N GLY A 70 -14.44 -25.26 -7.34
CA GLY A 70 -15.45 -24.92 -6.34
C GLY A 70 -15.61 -23.42 -6.07
N MET A 71 -15.03 -22.53 -6.90
CA MET A 71 -15.16 -21.08 -6.78
C MET A 71 -15.92 -20.51 -7.98
N SER A 72 -17.05 -19.85 -7.73
CA SER A 72 -17.76 -19.12 -8.79
C SER A 72 -17.20 -17.71 -9.00
N PRO A 73 -17.39 -17.09 -10.18
CA PRO A 73 -16.97 -15.70 -10.42
C PRO A 73 -17.58 -14.69 -9.43
N VAL A 74 -18.83 -14.90 -9.02
CA VAL A 74 -19.52 -14.04 -8.04
C VAL A 74 -18.89 -14.15 -6.66
N GLU A 75 -18.53 -15.36 -6.23
CA GLU A 75 -17.83 -15.58 -4.96
C GLU A 75 -16.41 -15.00 -4.98
N LEU A 76 -15.72 -15.10 -6.13
CA LEU A 76 -14.40 -14.50 -6.31
C LEU A 76 -14.48 -12.97 -6.25
N ASP A 77 -15.46 -12.35 -6.93
CA ASP A 77 -15.70 -10.91 -6.87
C ASP A 77 -16.07 -10.46 -5.46
N CYS A 78 -16.88 -11.23 -4.73
CA CYS A 78 -17.20 -10.94 -3.33
C CYS A 78 -15.96 -10.82 -2.44
N ILE A 79 -14.88 -11.58 -2.73
CA ILE A 79 -13.64 -11.56 -1.94
C ILE A 79 -12.65 -10.49 -2.42
N PHE A 80 -12.51 -10.32 -3.74
CA PHE A 80 -11.44 -9.51 -4.35
C PHE A 80 -11.98 -8.36 -5.21
N ARG A 81 -13.18 -7.86 -4.91
CA ARG A 81 -13.83 -6.82 -5.70
C ARG A 81 -12.87 -5.67 -5.98
N ASN A 82 -12.73 -5.33 -7.25
CA ASN A 82 -11.95 -4.17 -7.68
C ASN A 82 -10.44 -4.20 -7.31
N LEU A 83 -9.88 -5.36 -6.97
CA LEU A 83 -8.48 -5.48 -6.57
C LEU A 83 -7.51 -4.98 -7.65
N ASP A 84 -7.81 -5.20 -8.94
CA ASP A 84 -6.94 -4.78 -10.04
C ASP A 84 -6.84 -3.25 -10.14
N GLN A 85 -7.99 -2.55 -10.09
CA GLN A 85 -7.99 -1.09 -10.10
C GLN A 85 -7.27 -0.53 -8.87
N LEU A 86 -7.46 -1.15 -7.70
CA LEU A 86 -6.76 -0.75 -6.48
C LEU A 86 -5.24 -0.89 -6.62
N ILE A 87 -4.77 -2.02 -7.17
CA ILE A 87 -3.34 -2.22 -7.48
C ILE A 87 -2.82 -1.14 -8.44
N ASP A 88 -3.57 -0.80 -9.48
CA ASP A 88 -3.16 0.20 -10.47
C ASP A 88 -3.03 1.59 -9.85
N LEU A 89 -4.00 2.00 -9.03
CA LEU A 89 -3.99 3.28 -8.32
C LEU A 89 -2.80 3.40 -7.36
N HIS A 90 -2.57 2.37 -6.53
CA HIS A 90 -1.43 2.33 -5.62
C HIS A 90 -0.08 2.23 -6.37
N THR A 91 -0.06 1.61 -7.56
CA THR A 91 1.13 1.59 -8.42
C THR A 91 1.47 2.99 -8.94
N GLN A 92 0.48 3.74 -9.41
CA GLN A 92 0.66 5.13 -9.86
C GLN A 92 1.11 6.03 -8.71
N PHE A 93 0.51 5.90 -7.53
CA PHE A 93 0.88 6.69 -6.36
C PHE A 93 2.31 6.39 -5.91
N LYS A 94 2.69 5.11 -5.79
CA LYS A 94 4.08 4.70 -5.51
C LYS A 94 5.07 5.28 -6.52
N TYR A 95 4.74 5.20 -7.82
CA TYR A 95 5.61 5.71 -8.88
C TYR A 95 5.83 7.22 -8.75
N ALA A 96 4.76 7.99 -8.55
CA ALA A 96 4.86 9.43 -8.35
C ALA A 96 5.72 9.78 -7.13
N LEU A 97 5.51 9.10 -6.00
CA LEU A 97 6.31 9.31 -4.79
C LEU A 97 7.81 9.03 -5.02
N ARG A 98 8.12 7.97 -5.77
CA ARG A 98 9.51 7.63 -6.12
C ARG A 98 10.14 8.69 -7.01
N GLN A 99 9.43 9.09 -8.07
CA GLN A 99 9.90 10.10 -9.01
C GLN A 99 10.15 11.43 -8.32
N HIS A 100 9.24 11.87 -7.43
CA HIS A 100 9.39 13.13 -6.68
C HIS A 100 10.63 13.13 -5.77
N ARG A 101 11.00 11.97 -5.20
CA ARG A 101 12.26 11.82 -4.46
C ARG A 101 13.48 11.85 -5.38
N GLU A 102 13.43 11.19 -6.54
CA GLU A 102 14.52 11.14 -7.52
C GLU A 102 14.82 12.53 -8.12
N GLU A 103 13.80 13.40 -8.23
CA GLU A 103 13.93 14.77 -8.74
C GLU A 103 14.52 15.76 -7.72
N ALA A 104 14.55 15.40 -6.43
CA ALA A 104 15.13 16.22 -5.36
C ALA A 104 16.66 16.24 -5.43
N LYS A 105 17.21 17.23 -6.15
CA LYS A 105 18.65 17.36 -6.45
C LYS A 105 19.56 17.45 -5.22
N ASP A 106 19.04 17.96 -4.10
CA ASP A 106 19.77 18.08 -2.82
C ASP A 106 19.43 16.96 -1.84
N HIS A 107 18.74 15.91 -2.30
CA HIS A 107 18.26 14.78 -1.50
C HIS A 107 17.17 15.13 -0.47
N VAL A 108 16.66 16.37 -0.47
CA VAL A 108 15.61 16.84 0.44
C VAL A 108 14.30 17.01 -0.31
N VAL A 109 13.31 16.17 0.02
CA VAL A 109 12.02 16.16 -0.66
C VAL A 109 11.13 17.29 -0.13
N ARG A 110 10.96 18.36 -0.91
CA ARG A 110 10.06 19.49 -0.61
C ARG A 110 8.77 19.43 -1.43
N HIS A 111 7.79 20.27 -1.10
CA HIS A 111 6.50 20.36 -1.83
C HIS A 111 5.77 19.01 -2.02
N ILE A 112 5.87 18.11 -1.03
CA ILE A 112 5.17 16.81 -1.08
C ILE A 112 3.64 16.98 -1.08
N GLY A 113 3.15 18.10 -0.56
CA GLY A 113 1.73 18.47 -0.54
C GLY A 113 1.11 18.48 -1.94
N ASP A 114 1.79 19.05 -2.92
CA ASP A 114 1.29 19.14 -4.32
C ASP A 114 1.13 17.76 -4.96
N LEU A 115 2.06 16.85 -4.66
CA LEU A 115 1.95 15.46 -5.09
C LEU A 115 0.73 14.80 -4.44
N ILE A 116 0.57 14.96 -3.12
CA ILE A 116 -0.55 14.37 -2.39
C ILE A 116 -1.88 14.90 -2.93
N LEU A 117 -2.01 16.22 -3.14
CA LEU A 117 -3.21 16.85 -3.70
C LEU A 117 -3.51 16.32 -5.11
N ARG A 118 -2.51 16.18 -5.98
CA ARG A 118 -2.71 15.59 -7.32
C ARG A 118 -3.30 14.18 -7.32
N PHE A 119 -3.11 13.41 -6.26
CA PHE A 119 -3.61 12.04 -6.14
C PHE A 119 -4.88 11.91 -5.32
N LEU A 120 -5.10 12.80 -4.35
CA LEU A 120 -6.15 12.69 -3.35
C LEU A 120 -7.18 13.82 -3.39
N ASP A 121 -7.00 14.81 -4.25
CA ASP A 121 -7.96 15.88 -4.49
C ASP A 121 -8.66 15.73 -5.85
N GLY A 122 -9.82 16.36 -5.97
CA GLY A 122 -10.69 16.33 -7.16
C GLY A 122 -11.06 14.91 -7.63
N ASP A 123 -11.29 14.75 -8.93
CA ASP A 123 -11.78 13.52 -9.54
C ASP A 123 -10.89 12.29 -9.26
N LYS A 124 -9.56 12.50 -9.17
CA LYS A 124 -8.59 11.43 -8.88
C LYS A 124 -8.72 10.95 -7.44
N GLY A 125 -8.84 11.88 -6.49
CA GLY A 125 -9.09 11.55 -5.09
C GLY A 125 -10.39 10.80 -4.90
N GLU A 126 -11.45 11.23 -5.57
CA GLU A 126 -12.72 10.52 -5.55
C GLU A 126 -12.62 9.12 -6.17
N GLN A 127 -11.91 8.97 -7.28
CA GLN A 127 -11.66 7.66 -7.89
C GLN A 127 -10.92 6.73 -6.92
N PHE A 128 -9.89 7.24 -6.24
CA PHE A 128 -9.14 6.49 -5.25
C PHE A 128 -10.04 6.06 -4.07
N ALA A 129 -10.82 7.00 -3.53
CA ALA A 129 -11.75 6.74 -2.44
C ALA A 129 -12.82 5.72 -2.83
N ARG A 130 -13.41 5.83 -4.03
CA ARG A 130 -14.41 4.87 -4.55
C ARG A 130 -13.80 3.48 -4.72
N ALA A 131 -12.60 3.38 -5.28
CA ALA A 131 -11.94 2.09 -5.49
C ALA A 131 -11.70 1.36 -4.15
N CYS A 132 -11.23 2.09 -3.13
CA CYS A 132 -11.09 1.58 -1.77
C CYS A 132 -12.45 1.20 -1.16
N ALA A 133 -13.46 2.05 -1.30
CA ALA A 133 -14.79 1.80 -0.75
C ALA A 133 -15.38 0.49 -1.29
N TYR A 134 -15.31 0.25 -2.61
CA TYR A 134 -15.79 -0.99 -3.21
C TYR A 134 -15.06 -2.24 -2.70
N PHE A 135 -13.76 -2.14 -2.40
CA PHE A 135 -13.02 -3.26 -1.84
C PHE A 135 -13.43 -3.56 -0.38
N ILE A 136 -13.80 -2.53 0.38
CA ILE A 136 -14.03 -2.64 1.83
C ILE A 136 -15.50 -2.91 2.17
N GLU A 137 -16.45 -2.43 1.36
CA GLU A 137 -17.89 -2.47 1.60
C GLU A 137 -18.40 -3.87 2.00
N ASP A 138 -17.91 -4.92 1.32
CA ASP A 138 -18.31 -6.30 1.55
C ASP A 138 -17.30 -7.14 2.32
N GLN A 139 -16.31 -6.52 2.98
CA GLN A 139 -15.26 -7.26 3.68
C GLN A 139 -15.80 -8.24 4.72
N SER A 140 -16.86 -7.87 5.45
CA SER A 140 -17.50 -8.78 6.42
C SER A 140 -18.16 -9.99 5.74
N GLN A 141 -18.69 -9.81 4.53
CA GLN A 141 -19.28 -10.87 3.73
C GLN A 141 -18.20 -11.77 3.14
N ALA A 142 -17.12 -11.19 2.61
CA ALA A 142 -15.94 -11.90 2.13
C ALA A 142 -15.37 -12.84 3.20
N LEU A 143 -15.17 -12.34 4.43
CA LEU A 143 -14.67 -13.15 5.54
C LEU A 143 -15.62 -14.30 5.92
N LYS A 144 -16.94 -14.05 5.91
CA LYS A 144 -17.95 -15.11 6.15
C LYS A 144 -17.93 -16.16 5.04
N LEU A 145 -17.81 -15.74 3.78
CA LEU A 145 -17.73 -16.63 2.62
C LEU A 145 -16.47 -17.51 2.68
N ILE A 146 -15.31 -16.93 2.96
CA ILE A 146 -14.05 -17.67 3.16
C ILE A 146 -14.24 -18.72 4.26
N LYS A 147 -14.76 -18.32 5.43
CA LYS A 147 -15.01 -19.24 6.55
C LYS A 147 -15.98 -20.37 6.18
N LYS A 148 -17.01 -20.10 5.39
CA LYS A 148 -17.95 -21.12 4.90
C LYS A 148 -17.25 -22.09 3.94
N LYS A 149 -16.46 -21.58 2.99
CA LYS A 149 -15.73 -22.40 2.01
C LYS A 149 -14.68 -23.29 2.67
N GLU A 150 -14.02 -22.82 3.73
CA GLU A 150 -13.06 -23.59 4.53
C GLU A 150 -13.66 -24.83 5.23
N GLN A 151 -15.00 -24.98 5.25
CA GLN A 151 -15.63 -26.23 5.69
C GLN A 151 -15.42 -27.38 4.68
N SER A 152 -15.13 -27.06 3.42
CA SER A 152 -14.71 -28.05 2.41
C SER A 152 -13.23 -28.37 2.59
N ALA A 153 -12.91 -29.66 2.65
CA ALA A 153 -11.53 -30.14 2.76
C ALA A 153 -10.66 -29.66 1.59
N ASP A 154 -11.22 -29.61 0.38
CA ASP A 154 -10.49 -29.20 -0.84
C ASP A 154 -10.13 -27.72 -0.80
N PHE A 155 -11.06 -26.85 -0.41
CA PHE A 155 -10.79 -25.43 -0.29
C PHE A 155 -9.83 -25.13 0.88
N ALA A 156 -9.98 -25.82 2.00
CA ALA A 156 -9.02 -25.71 3.10
C ALA A 156 -7.61 -26.16 2.70
N ALA A 157 -7.48 -27.20 1.85
CA ALA A 157 -6.20 -27.62 1.30
C ALA A 157 -5.60 -26.55 0.37
N LEU A 158 -6.41 -25.96 -0.52
CA LEU A 158 -5.99 -24.84 -1.35
C LEU A 158 -5.46 -23.68 -0.49
N MET A 159 -6.20 -23.26 0.53
CA MET A 159 -5.78 -22.17 1.43
C MET A 159 -4.44 -22.45 2.09
N ARG A 160 -4.21 -23.67 2.60
CA ARG A 160 -2.91 -24.04 3.19
C ARG A 160 -1.77 -23.94 2.18
N VAL A 161 -1.98 -24.34 0.93
CA VAL A 161 -0.98 -24.21 -0.13
C VAL A 161 -0.69 -22.74 -0.43
N CYS A 162 -1.72 -21.91 -0.54
CA CYS A 162 -1.59 -20.47 -0.76
C CYS A 162 -0.84 -19.78 0.39
N GLU A 163 -1.18 -20.08 1.63
CA GLU A 163 -0.58 -19.49 2.83
C GLU A 163 0.85 -19.97 3.10
N ALA A 164 1.19 -21.19 2.66
CA ALA A 164 2.55 -21.71 2.71
C ALA A 164 3.49 -21.06 1.68
N ASN A 165 2.98 -20.28 0.73
CA ASN A 165 3.80 -19.56 -0.23
C ASN A 165 4.73 -18.58 0.50
N THR A 166 6.03 -18.63 0.19
CA THR A 166 7.04 -17.77 0.84
C THR A 166 6.77 -16.28 0.66
N LEU A 167 6.08 -15.88 -0.41
CA LEU A 167 5.65 -14.50 -0.64
C LEU A 167 4.65 -14.01 0.42
N CYS A 168 3.83 -14.90 0.99
CA CYS A 168 2.83 -14.56 2.00
C CYS A 168 3.44 -14.21 3.36
N ARG A 169 4.73 -14.54 3.61
CA ARG A 169 5.45 -14.18 4.84
C ARG A 169 4.69 -14.53 6.14
N ARG A 170 4.02 -15.70 6.14
CA ARG A 170 3.18 -16.20 7.25
C ARG A 170 1.87 -15.42 7.49
N LEU A 171 1.52 -14.49 6.61
CA LEU A 171 0.21 -13.83 6.62
C LEU A 171 -0.81 -14.67 5.85
N THR A 172 -2.02 -14.70 6.38
CA THR A 172 -3.19 -15.33 5.76
C THR A 172 -3.97 -14.34 4.92
N LEU A 173 -4.89 -14.81 4.07
CA LEU A 173 -5.81 -13.92 3.35
C LEU A 173 -6.61 -13.03 4.31
N LYS A 174 -6.94 -13.55 5.49
CA LYS A 174 -7.70 -12.84 6.53
C LYS A 174 -6.89 -11.70 7.17
N ASP A 175 -5.56 -11.72 7.06
CA ASP A 175 -4.70 -10.62 7.49
C ASP A 175 -4.58 -9.54 6.39
N TYR A 176 -4.57 -9.95 5.12
CA TYR A 176 -4.46 -9.02 3.99
C TYR A 176 -5.73 -8.20 3.76
N LEU A 177 -6.93 -8.79 3.86
CA LEU A 177 -8.18 -8.08 3.58
C LEU A 177 -8.35 -6.82 4.47
N PRO A 178 -8.23 -6.87 5.80
CA PRO A 178 -8.36 -5.69 6.67
C PRO A 178 -7.24 -4.65 6.48
N SER A 179 -6.10 -5.06 5.92
CA SER A 179 -4.95 -4.16 5.70
C SER A 179 -5.27 -3.01 4.73
N VAL A 180 -6.21 -3.22 3.80
CA VAL A 180 -6.69 -2.19 2.87
C VAL A 180 -7.42 -1.07 3.60
N MET A 181 -8.35 -1.42 4.49
CA MET A 181 -9.04 -0.45 5.35
C MET A 181 -8.06 0.29 6.25
N THR A 182 -7.12 -0.44 6.85
CA THR A 182 -6.12 0.16 7.74
C THR A 182 -5.17 1.11 7.00
N ARG A 183 -4.91 0.87 5.71
CA ARG A 183 -4.04 1.75 4.90
C ARG A 183 -4.61 3.16 4.82
N PHE A 184 -5.91 3.31 4.64
CA PHE A 184 -6.56 4.61 4.57
C PHE A 184 -6.34 5.43 5.85
N THR A 185 -6.56 4.81 7.02
CA THR A 185 -6.30 5.45 8.31
C THR A 185 -4.83 5.82 8.47
N LYS A 186 -3.90 4.95 8.04
CA LYS A 186 -2.45 5.24 8.09
C LYS A 186 -2.06 6.41 7.18
N LEU A 187 -2.59 6.48 5.96
CA LEU A 187 -2.35 7.61 5.05
C LEU A 187 -2.82 8.92 5.67
N LYS A 188 -4.03 8.94 6.25
CA LYS A 188 -4.55 10.12 6.96
C LYS A 188 -3.61 10.55 8.10
N MET A 189 -3.16 9.63 8.94
CA MET A 189 -2.23 9.94 10.04
C MET A 189 -0.90 10.50 9.54
N LEU A 190 -0.35 9.95 8.45
CA LEU A 190 0.89 10.43 7.84
C LEU A 190 0.73 11.85 7.27
N PHE A 191 -0.39 12.13 6.58
CA PHE A 191 -0.67 13.47 6.05
C PHE A 191 -0.87 14.51 7.16
N GLU A 192 -1.59 14.16 8.22
CA GLU A 192 -1.75 15.03 9.39
C GLU A 192 -0.41 15.28 10.11
N ALA A 193 0.50 14.30 10.12
CA ALA A 193 1.84 14.48 10.66
C ALA A 193 2.69 15.42 9.77
N MET A 194 2.69 15.20 8.45
CA MET A 194 3.43 16.07 7.51
C MET A 194 2.97 17.52 7.58
N LYS A 195 1.65 17.77 7.67
CA LYS A 195 1.09 19.13 7.79
C LYS A 195 1.67 19.91 8.99
N LYS A 196 2.11 19.24 10.05
CA LYS A 196 2.72 19.90 11.22
C LYS A 196 4.16 20.36 10.99
N PHE A 197 4.80 19.86 9.93
CA PHE A 197 6.21 20.10 9.64
C PHE A 197 6.45 20.93 8.38
N VAL A 198 5.44 21.03 7.50
CA VAL A 198 5.41 21.99 6.39
C VAL A 198 5.40 23.42 6.96
N SER A 199 6.27 24.28 6.44
CA SER A 199 6.40 25.69 6.85
C SER A 199 5.22 26.51 6.32
N ASP A 200 4.80 27.56 7.04
CA ASP A 200 3.71 28.45 6.58
C ASP A 200 4.05 29.12 5.22
N ASP A 201 5.33 29.31 4.90
CA ASP A 201 5.81 29.86 3.62
C ASP A 201 5.52 28.98 2.39
N GLU A 202 5.22 27.68 2.56
CA GLU A 202 4.85 26.77 1.45
C GLU A 202 3.34 26.73 1.19
N ILE A 203 2.53 27.43 1.99
CA ILE A 203 1.05 27.46 1.86
C ILE A 203 0.59 28.62 0.94
N GLU A 204 1.44 29.61 0.68
CA GLU A 204 1.10 30.84 -0.06
C GLU A 204 1.68 30.94 -1.49
N SER A 205 2.39 29.92 -1.99
CA SER A 205 2.92 29.89 -3.37
C SER A 205 2.11 29.00 -4.30
#